data_AF-A0A9W8TCJ1-F1
#
_entry.id   AF-A0A9W8TCJ1-F1
#
_cell.length_a   1.000
_cell.length_b   1.000
_cell.length_c   1.000
_cell.angle_alpha   90.00
_cell.angle_beta   90.00
_cell.angle_gamma   90.00
#
_symmetry.space_group_name_H-M   'P 1'
#
loop_
_entity.id
_entity.type
_entity.pdbx_description
1 polymer ?
#
loop_
_entity_poly.entity_id
_entity_poly.type
_entity_poly.pdbx_seq_one_letter_code
_entity_poly.pdbx_strand_id
1 'polypeptide(L)'
;MALNMWAYCRVIEKQWMICGDNKLGVTEPTDPKSPWFGFVPITPAMDVQLDQVMIQHILVPLRTRLLSRLNSTIQNHKPETWFDCYLTIYLLLNHLEEASAHGNRFAKSYGLNRRYSDMKLAEAWFHAAKILLSRFHFISNGSAPFRLNWGDEKQVGFAKLDGREMRFIQNTQEMMTAKGTSKNSKMTAESERRKWEAGLPHIVDELPA
;
A
#
# COMPACT_ATOMS: atom_id res chain seq x y z
N MET A 1 7.41 -8.87 9.69
CA MET A 1 8.02 -7.55 9.42
C MET A 1 7.19 -6.72 8.46
N ALA A 2 6.87 -7.23 7.26
CA ALA A 2 6.02 -6.53 6.30
C ALA A 2 4.65 -6.14 6.88
N LEU A 3 3.99 -7.07 7.58
CA LEU A 3 2.72 -6.81 8.26
C LEU A 3 2.82 -5.70 9.31
N ASN A 4 3.88 -5.71 10.13
CA ASN A 4 4.10 -4.66 11.13
C ASN A 4 4.29 -3.29 10.46
N MET A 5 5.09 -3.22 9.39
CA MET A 5 5.26 -1.98 8.62
C MET A 5 3.92 -1.49 8.08
N TRP A 6 3.15 -2.37 7.45
CA TRP A 6 1.82 -2.05 6.93
C TRP A 6 0.88 -1.55 8.03
N ALA A 7 0.85 -2.21 9.19
CA ALA A 7 0.04 -1.81 10.33
C ALA A 7 0.45 -0.45 10.91
N TYR A 8 1.75 -0.20 11.10
CA TYR A 8 2.24 1.08 11.61
C TYR A 8 2.01 2.24 10.64
N CYS A 9 2.10 2.01 9.32
CA CYS A 9 1.71 3.02 8.33
C CYS A 9 0.23 3.42 8.49
N ARG A 10 -0.66 2.47 8.80
CA ARG A 10 -2.09 2.79 9.04
C ARG A 10 -2.32 3.59 10.31
N VAL A 11 -1.42 3.54 11.29
CA VAL A 11 -1.53 4.34 12.52
C VAL A 11 -1.34 5.82 12.20
N ILE A 12 -0.28 6.18 11.48
CA ILE A 12 0.03 7.59 11.15
C ILE A 12 -0.87 8.17 10.05
N GLU A 13 -1.57 7.34 9.28
CA GLU A 13 -2.53 7.81 8.28
C GLU A 13 -3.91 8.10 8.88
N LYS A 14 -4.14 7.68 10.12
CA LYS A 14 -5.37 7.94 10.87
C LYS A 14 -5.15 9.06 11.87
N GLN A 15 -6.23 9.74 12.19
CA GLN A 15 -6.21 10.81 13.19
C GLN A 15 -5.91 10.24 14.57
N TRP A 16 -4.98 10.89 15.27
CA TRP A 16 -4.69 10.61 16.66
C TRP A 16 -5.80 11.17 17.58
N MET A 17 -6.08 10.45 18.65
CA MET A 17 -7.16 10.80 19.58
C MET A 17 -6.72 10.55 21.03
N ILE A 18 -7.24 11.36 21.95
CA ILE A 18 -7.03 11.13 23.39
C ILE A 18 -8.07 10.10 23.86
N CYS A 19 -7.59 8.92 24.25
CA CYS A 19 -8.44 7.83 24.74
C CYS A 19 -8.45 7.69 26.27
N GLY A 20 -7.69 8.53 27.00
CA GLY A 20 -7.58 8.47 28.46
C GLY A 20 -8.56 9.41 29.19
N ASP A 21 -8.73 9.16 30.50
CA ASP A 21 -9.59 9.99 31.36
C ASP A 21 -9.09 11.43 31.46
N ASN A 22 -7.78 11.64 31.43
CA ASN A 22 -7.18 12.96 31.39
C ASN A 22 -7.13 13.50 29.95
N LYS A 23 -8.08 14.37 29.62
CA LYS A 23 -8.22 14.99 28.29
C LYS A 23 -7.36 16.25 28.08
N LEU A 24 -6.42 16.54 28.99
CA LEU A 24 -5.50 17.69 28.89
C LEU A 24 -6.21 19.04 28.71
N GLY A 25 -7.42 19.18 29.25
CA GLY A 25 -8.25 20.38 29.10
C GLY A 25 -8.92 20.53 27.72
N VAL A 26 -8.81 19.54 26.83
CA VAL A 26 -9.49 19.52 25.54
C VAL A 26 -10.87 18.88 25.68
N THR A 27 -11.90 19.57 25.22
CA THR A 27 -13.27 19.05 25.19
C THR A 27 -13.62 18.51 23.82
N GLU A 28 -14.49 17.51 23.81
CA GLU A 28 -15.04 16.97 22.57
C GLU A 28 -15.89 18.02 21.85
N PRO A 29 -15.75 18.16 20.52
CA PRO A 29 -16.60 19.03 19.73
C PRO A 29 -18.08 18.64 19.83
N THR A 30 -18.95 19.60 20.16
CA THR A 30 -20.40 19.39 20.30
C THR A 30 -21.17 19.41 18.99
N ASP A 31 -20.57 19.91 17.91
CA ASP A 31 -21.23 20.00 16.60
C ASP A 31 -21.20 18.64 15.87
N PRO A 32 -22.36 18.00 15.60
CA PRO A 32 -22.44 16.74 14.85
C PRO A 32 -21.91 16.81 13.42
N LYS A 33 -21.77 18.01 12.84
CA LYS A 33 -21.20 18.21 11.50
C LYS A 33 -19.68 18.33 11.52
N SER A 34 -19.06 18.43 12.69
CA SER A 34 -17.61 18.47 12.81
C SER A 34 -17.02 17.12 12.42
N PRO A 35 -15.92 17.09 11.63
CA PRO A 35 -15.16 15.86 11.38
C PRO A 35 -14.63 15.19 12.66
N TRP A 36 -14.62 15.93 13.76
CA TRP A 36 -14.07 15.56 15.06
C TRP A 36 -15.16 15.23 16.10
N PHE A 37 -16.41 15.12 15.68
CA PHE A 37 -17.53 14.75 16.55
C PHE A 37 -17.38 13.30 17.03
N GLY A 38 -17.60 13.05 18.32
CA GLY A 38 -17.49 11.71 18.90
C GLY A 38 -16.12 11.37 19.50
N PHE A 39 -15.13 12.26 19.41
CA PHE A 39 -13.78 12.00 19.93
C PHE A 39 -13.02 13.26 20.35
N VAL A 40 -12.02 13.07 21.22
CA VAL A 40 -11.17 14.16 21.73
C VAL A 40 -9.94 14.29 20.83
N PRO A 41 -9.84 15.35 20.00
CA PRO A 41 -8.69 15.54 19.14
C PRO A 41 -7.46 15.91 19.97
N ILE A 42 -6.28 15.57 19.46
CA ILE A 42 -5.03 16.14 19.96
C ILE A 42 -4.75 17.48 19.27
N THR A 43 -3.90 18.30 19.87
CA THR A 43 -3.48 19.55 19.23
C THR A 43 -2.64 19.27 17.98
N PRO A 44 -2.66 20.14 16.96
CA PRO A 44 -1.83 19.97 15.76
C PRO A 44 -0.33 19.83 16.07
N ALA A 45 0.17 20.47 17.13
CA ALA A 45 1.56 20.34 17.55
C ALA A 45 1.87 18.92 18.07
N MET A 46 0.97 18.33 18.88
CA MET A 46 1.12 16.96 19.36
C MET A 46 1.01 15.94 18.22
N ASP A 47 0.12 16.19 17.26
CA ASP A 47 -0.10 15.34 16.08
C ASP A 47 1.20 15.18 15.28
N VAL A 48 1.81 16.31 14.92
CA VAL A 48 3.10 16.33 14.22
C VAL A 48 4.20 15.66 15.06
N GLN A 49 4.23 15.86 16.37
CA GLN A 49 5.25 15.25 17.24
C GLN A 49 5.11 13.73 17.31
N LEU A 50 3.89 13.21 17.47
CA LEU A 50 3.63 11.77 17.50
C LEU A 50 3.96 11.14 16.14
N ASP A 51 3.60 11.78 15.05
CA ASP A 51 3.99 11.35 13.71
C ASP A 51 5.51 11.28 13.55
N GLN A 52 6.24 12.31 14.01
CA GLN A 52 7.71 12.28 13.95
C GLN A 52 8.28 11.13 14.77
N VAL A 53 7.76 10.87 15.98
CA VAL A 53 8.21 9.75 16.80
C VAL A 53 7.97 8.42 16.07
N MET A 54 6.77 8.22 15.53
CA MET A 54 6.42 7.01 14.79
C MET A 54 7.28 6.84 13.52
N ILE A 55 7.50 7.91 12.78
CA ILE A 55 8.29 7.89 11.55
C ILE A 55 9.75 7.57 11.86
N GLN A 56 10.38 8.32 12.77
CA GLN A 56 11.82 8.25 13.03
C GLN A 56 12.21 6.98 13.80
N HIS A 57 11.45 6.62 14.84
CA HIS A 57 11.83 5.52 15.72
C HIS A 57 11.24 4.17 15.33
N ILE A 58 10.19 4.14 14.50
CA ILE A 58 9.51 2.88 14.14
C ILE A 58 9.58 2.64 12.63
N LEU A 59 9.02 3.53 11.81
CA LEU A 59 8.86 3.28 10.38
C LEU A 59 10.18 3.29 9.61
N VAL A 60 11.08 4.26 9.88
CA VAL A 60 12.38 4.34 9.19
C VAL A 60 13.25 3.10 9.48
N PRO A 61 13.45 2.66 10.75
CA PRO A 61 14.19 1.43 11.04
C PRO A 61 13.54 0.18 10.44
N LEU A 62 12.21 0.07 10.52
CA LEU A 62 11.48 -1.07 9.96
C LEU A 62 11.60 -1.13 8.44
N ARG A 63 11.48 0.01 7.74
CA ARG A 63 11.69 0.13 6.30
C ARG A 63 13.06 -0.39 5.90
N THR A 64 14.12 0.10 6.54
CA THR A 64 15.50 -0.28 6.21
C THR A 64 15.72 -1.78 6.37
N ARG A 65 15.27 -2.35 7.50
CA ARG A 65 15.36 -3.80 7.76
C ARG A 65 14.52 -4.62 6.78
N LEU A 66 13.31 -4.17 6.46
CA LEU A 66 12.41 -4.86 5.56
C LEU A 66 12.96 -4.91 4.14
N LEU A 67 13.42 -3.78 3.60
CA LEU A 67 13.96 -3.71 2.25
C LEU A 67 15.27 -4.48 2.11
N SER A 68 16.15 -4.40 3.12
CA SER A 68 17.39 -5.19 3.15
C SER A 68 17.09 -6.69 3.14
N ARG A 69 16.20 -7.15 4.02
CA ARG A 69 15.81 -8.57 4.09
C ARG A 69 15.11 -9.03 2.81
N LEU A 70 14.19 -8.24 2.27
CA LEU A 70 13.50 -8.56 1.03
C LEU A 70 14.50 -8.70 -0.11
N ASN A 71 15.41 -7.72 -0.29
CA ASN A 71 16.39 -7.78 -1.37
C ASN A 71 17.31 -8.99 -1.26
N SER A 72 17.81 -9.30 -0.04
CA SER A 72 18.63 -10.50 0.19
C SER A 72 17.86 -11.79 -0.10
N THR A 73 16.59 -11.88 0.32
CA THR A 73 15.75 -13.06 0.10
C THR A 73 15.50 -13.29 -1.40
N ILE A 74 15.24 -12.22 -2.15
CA ILE A 74 15.05 -12.26 -3.61
C ILE A 74 16.35 -12.72 -4.31
N GLN A 75 17.50 -12.18 -3.92
CA GLN A 75 18.79 -12.52 -4.51
C GLN A 75 19.19 -13.98 -4.24
N ASN A 76 18.85 -14.52 -3.07
CA ASN A 76 19.12 -15.92 -2.73
C ASN A 76 18.28 -16.92 -3.55
N HIS A 77 17.16 -16.48 -4.14
CA HIS A 77 16.30 -17.25 -5.05
C HIS A 77 15.97 -18.67 -4.55
N LYS A 78 15.67 -18.80 -3.25
CA LYS A 78 15.29 -20.08 -2.66
C LYS A 78 13.78 -20.33 -2.84
N PRO A 79 13.38 -21.47 -3.44
CA PRO A 79 11.97 -21.82 -3.64
C PRO A 79 11.12 -21.75 -2.35
N GLU A 80 11.70 -22.13 -1.22
CA GLU A 80 11.05 -22.15 0.10
C GLU A 80 10.69 -20.74 0.62
N THR A 81 11.43 -19.72 0.19
CA THR A 81 11.21 -18.32 0.60
C THR A 81 10.27 -17.56 -0.34
N TRP A 82 9.70 -18.27 -1.32
CA TRP A 82 8.86 -17.69 -2.34
C TRP A 82 7.62 -17.02 -1.75
N PHE A 83 6.93 -17.67 -0.81
CA PHE A 83 5.71 -17.13 -0.20
C PHE A 83 5.97 -15.87 0.63
N ASP A 84 7.06 -15.86 1.40
CA ASP A 84 7.49 -14.69 2.16
C ASP A 84 7.72 -13.46 1.26
N CYS A 85 8.39 -13.67 0.13
CA CYS A 85 8.63 -12.64 -0.88
C CYS A 85 7.32 -12.18 -1.53
N TYR A 86 6.48 -13.12 -1.94
CA TYR A 86 5.17 -12.87 -2.53
C TYR A 86 4.31 -11.99 -1.60
N LEU A 87 4.13 -12.42 -0.35
CA LEU A 87 3.29 -11.74 0.62
C LEU A 87 3.85 -10.37 0.99
N THR A 88 5.18 -10.25 1.13
CA THR A 88 5.83 -8.98 1.42
C THR A 88 5.61 -7.96 0.30
N ILE A 89 5.80 -8.37 -0.97
CA ILE A 89 5.60 -7.48 -2.11
C ILE A 89 4.12 -7.09 -2.23
N TYR A 90 3.20 -8.05 -2.01
CA TYR A 90 1.76 -7.78 -2.01
C TYR A 90 1.38 -6.71 -0.97
N LEU A 91 1.86 -6.84 0.27
CA LEU A 91 1.59 -5.86 1.33
C LEU A 91 2.17 -4.48 1.01
N LEU A 92 3.36 -4.41 0.41
CA LEU A 92 3.98 -3.15 0.00
C LEU A 92 3.20 -2.48 -1.14
N LEU A 93 2.73 -3.25 -2.13
CA LEU A 93 1.89 -2.73 -3.21
C LEU A 93 0.54 -2.23 -2.68
N ASN A 94 -0.09 -2.97 -1.76
CA ASN A 94 -1.32 -2.53 -1.11
C ASN A 94 -1.11 -1.25 -0.28
N HIS A 95 0.02 -1.11 0.40
CA HIS A 95 0.33 0.13 1.11
C HIS A 95 0.43 1.32 0.14
N LEU A 96 1.11 1.17 -1.01
CA LEU A 96 1.22 2.22 -2.03
C LEU A 96 -0.14 2.58 -2.64
N GLU A 97 -1.02 1.60 -2.86
CA GLU A 97 -2.40 1.84 -3.30
C GLU A 97 -3.13 2.75 -2.31
N GLU A 98 -3.13 2.39 -1.03
CA GLU A 98 -3.80 3.17 0.02
C GLU A 98 -3.18 4.56 0.22
N ALA A 99 -1.84 4.68 0.17
CA ALA A 99 -1.16 5.97 0.25
C ALA A 99 -1.55 6.89 -0.90
N SER A 100 -1.60 6.36 -2.13
CA SER A 100 -2.05 7.10 -3.31
C SER A 100 -3.54 7.49 -3.22
N ALA A 101 -4.39 6.61 -2.70
CA ALA A 101 -5.80 6.88 -2.47
C ALA A 101 -5.99 7.98 -1.42
N HIS A 102 -5.22 7.95 -0.33
CA HIS A 102 -5.19 8.99 0.68
C HIS A 102 -4.79 10.34 0.09
N GLY A 103 -3.68 10.40 -0.66
CA GLY A 103 -3.21 11.64 -1.30
C GLY A 103 -4.23 12.24 -2.29
N ASN A 104 -5.00 11.38 -2.99
CA ASN A 104 -6.08 11.81 -3.87
C ASN A 104 -7.31 12.32 -3.09
N ARG A 105 -7.73 11.60 -2.04
CA ARG A 105 -8.81 12.05 -1.14
C ARG A 105 -8.47 13.41 -0.56
N PHE A 106 -7.25 13.59 -0.05
CA PHE A 106 -6.77 14.86 0.48
C PHE A 106 -6.85 15.97 -0.56
N ALA A 107 -6.33 15.77 -1.78
CA ALA A 107 -6.39 16.79 -2.83
C ALA A 107 -7.82 17.26 -3.12
N LYS A 108 -8.77 16.32 -3.19
CA LYS A 108 -10.19 16.62 -3.39
C LYS A 108 -10.81 17.36 -2.21
N SER A 109 -10.56 16.91 -0.99
CA SER A 109 -11.11 17.53 0.23
C SER A 109 -10.67 18.98 0.42
N TYR A 110 -9.46 19.33 -0.04
CA TYR A 110 -8.93 20.70 0.03
C TYR A 110 -9.11 21.49 -1.28
N GLY A 111 -9.86 20.98 -2.25
CA GLY A 111 -10.16 21.69 -3.50
C GLY A 111 -8.94 21.98 -4.38
N LEU A 112 -7.86 21.18 -4.27
CA LEU A 112 -6.66 21.38 -5.07
C LEU A 112 -6.95 21.02 -6.53
N ASN A 113 -6.51 21.85 -7.48
CA ASN A 113 -6.64 21.60 -8.92
C ASN A 113 -5.60 20.58 -9.43
N ARG A 114 -5.45 19.46 -8.73
CA ARG A 114 -4.51 18.38 -9.07
C ARG A 114 -5.00 17.05 -8.50
N ARG A 115 -4.53 15.94 -9.09
CA ARG A 115 -4.99 14.59 -8.72
C ARG A 115 -4.50 14.10 -7.36
N TYR A 116 -3.33 14.55 -6.92
CA TYR A 116 -2.73 14.17 -5.64
C TYR A 116 -2.27 15.40 -4.87
N SER A 117 -2.23 15.30 -3.54
CA SER A 117 -1.78 16.37 -2.66
C SER A 117 -0.32 16.75 -2.91
N ASP A 118 0.53 15.78 -3.25
CA ASP A 118 1.90 15.98 -3.69
C ASP A 118 2.16 15.10 -4.93
N MET A 119 2.43 15.76 -6.07
CA MET A 119 2.66 15.08 -7.34
C MET A 119 4.01 14.36 -7.38
N LYS A 120 5.07 14.95 -6.79
CA LYS A 120 6.41 14.34 -6.76
C LYS A 120 6.40 13.08 -5.91
N LEU A 121 5.69 13.13 -4.78
CA LEU A 121 5.51 11.97 -3.91
C LEU A 121 4.69 10.88 -4.61
N ALA A 122 3.62 11.26 -5.32
CA ALA A 122 2.82 10.31 -6.09
C ALA A 122 3.64 9.62 -7.20
N GLU A 123 4.47 10.37 -7.93
CA GLU A 123 5.39 9.81 -8.92
C GLU A 123 6.36 8.80 -8.31
N ALA A 124 6.92 9.12 -7.14
CA ALA A 124 7.79 8.21 -6.41
C ALA A 124 7.06 6.91 -6.01
N TRP A 125 5.80 6.97 -5.59
CA TRP A 125 4.98 5.79 -5.31
C TRP A 125 4.74 4.93 -6.56
N PHE A 126 4.41 5.54 -7.70
CA PHE A 126 4.24 4.80 -8.95
C PHE A 126 5.53 4.16 -9.44
N HIS A 127 6.66 4.85 -9.28
CA HIS A 127 7.97 4.30 -9.61
C HIS A 127 8.32 3.11 -8.70
N ALA A 128 8.09 3.24 -7.38
CA ALA A 128 8.26 2.15 -6.43
C ALA A 128 7.37 0.94 -6.75
N ALA A 129 6.10 1.17 -7.12
CA ALA A 129 5.17 0.11 -7.50
C ALA A 129 5.67 -0.66 -8.74
N LYS A 130 6.19 0.04 -9.75
CA LYS A 130 6.79 -0.60 -10.94
C LYS A 130 7.98 -1.49 -10.58
N ILE A 131 8.87 -1.02 -9.69
CA ILE A 131 10.02 -1.81 -9.22
C ILE A 131 9.54 -3.07 -8.48
N LEU A 132 8.56 -2.93 -7.58
CA LEU A 132 7.99 -4.04 -6.83
C LEU A 132 7.33 -5.07 -7.76
N LEU A 133 6.59 -4.63 -8.78
CA LEU A 133 5.99 -5.51 -9.78
C LEU A 133 7.05 -6.23 -10.63
N SER A 134 8.12 -5.55 -11.02
CA SER A 134 9.24 -6.19 -11.72
C SER A 134 9.85 -7.32 -10.87
N ARG A 135 10.09 -7.06 -9.59
CA ARG A 135 10.58 -8.07 -8.64
C ARG A 135 9.57 -9.20 -8.42
N PHE A 136 8.28 -8.87 -8.34
CA PHE A 136 7.21 -9.86 -8.26
C PHE A 136 7.25 -10.81 -9.45
N HIS A 137 7.33 -10.29 -10.67
CA HIS A 137 7.39 -11.09 -11.88
C HIS A 137 8.65 -11.96 -11.95
N PHE A 138 9.78 -11.45 -11.49
CA PHE A 138 11.03 -12.21 -11.41
C PHE A 138 10.88 -13.44 -10.49
N ILE A 139 10.32 -13.25 -9.28
CA ILE A 139 10.19 -14.32 -8.28
C ILE A 139 9.04 -15.28 -8.63
N SER A 140 7.97 -14.76 -9.20
CA SER A 140 6.72 -15.49 -9.46
C SER A 140 6.67 -16.11 -10.86
N ASN A 141 7.78 -16.08 -11.61
CA ASN A 141 7.84 -16.47 -13.02
C ASN A 141 6.65 -15.89 -13.82
N GLY A 142 6.49 -14.57 -13.74
CA GLY A 142 5.37 -13.84 -14.30
C GLY A 142 4.11 -13.91 -13.42
N SER A 143 3.19 -14.80 -13.78
CA SER A 143 1.87 -14.96 -13.12
C SER A 143 1.59 -16.40 -12.66
N ALA A 144 2.64 -17.23 -12.58
CA ALA A 144 2.54 -18.63 -12.15
C ALA A 144 1.70 -18.82 -10.88
N PRO A 145 1.85 -18.02 -9.80
CA PRO A 145 1.01 -18.16 -8.62
C PRO A 145 -0.50 -18.10 -8.85
N PHE A 146 -0.95 -17.42 -9.90
CA PHE A 146 -2.36 -17.28 -10.23
C PHE A 146 -2.84 -18.29 -11.25
N ARG A 147 -1.93 -19.12 -11.80
CA ARG A 147 -2.21 -20.14 -12.82
C ARG A 147 -2.01 -21.57 -12.32
N LEU A 148 -1.14 -21.76 -11.33
CA LEU A 148 -0.85 -23.07 -10.76
C LEU A 148 -2.06 -23.60 -9.98
N ASN A 149 -2.27 -24.91 -10.05
CA ASN A 149 -3.24 -25.61 -9.22
C ASN A 149 -2.59 -25.92 -7.87
N TRP A 150 -2.89 -25.12 -6.85
CA TRP A 150 -2.34 -25.29 -5.49
C TRP A 150 -2.89 -26.51 -4.75
N GLY A 151 -3.83 -27.26 -5.33
CA GLY A 151 -4.28 -28.55 -4.82
C GLY A 151 -3.45 -29.75 -5.31
N ASP A 152 -2.56 -29.57 -6.29
CA ASP A 152 -1.73 -30.64 -6.86
C ASP A 152 -0.29 -30.56 -6.31
N GLU A 153 0.07 -31.46 -5.38
CA GLU A 153 1.40 -31.51 -4.74
C GLU A 153 2.56 -31.54 -5.73
N LYS A 154 2.37 -32.09 -6.94
CA LYS A 154 3.42 -32.14 -7.97
C LYS A 154 3.75 -30.76 -8.53
N GLN A 155 2.80 -29.83 -8.53
CA GLN A 155 2.98 -28.47 -9.04
C GLN A 155 3.56 -27.52 -7.99
N VAL A 156 3.31 -27.78 -6.70
CA VAL A 156 3.63 -26.85 -5.60
C VAL A 156 4.67 -27.34 -4.60
N GLY A 157 5.18 -28.57 -4.77
CA GLY A 157 6.23 -29.14 -3.92
C GLY A 157 7.51 -28.30 -3.82
N PHE A 158 7.77 -27.41 -4.78
CA PHE A 158 8.92 -26.50 -4.73
C PHE A 158 8.80 -25.43 -3.64
N ALA A 159 7.58 -25.00 -3.29
CA ALA A 159 7.35 -23.86 -2.41
C ALA A 159 7.31 -24.24 -0.91
N LYS A 160 7.28 -25.54 -0.58
CA LYS A 160 7.24 -26.09 0.79
C LYS A 160 6.27 -25.35 1.74
N LEU A 161 5.06 -25.08 1.26
CA LEU A 161 4.07 -24.27 1.98
C LEU A 161 3.37 -25.04 3.10
N ASP A 162 3.04 -24.35 4.20
CA ASP A 162 2.12 -24.82 5.24
C ASP A 162 0.67 -24.87 4.69
N GLY A 163 -0.18 -25.70 5.29
CA GLY A 163 -1.59 -25.84 4.90
C GLY A 163 -2.38 -24.53 5.00
N ARG A 164 -1.98 -23.60 5.88
CA ARG A 164 -2.58 -22.26 5.96
C ARG A 164 -2.17 -21.36 4.80
N GLU A 165 -0.91 -21.43 4.39
CA GLU A 165 -0.37 -20.64 3.28
C GLU A 165 -0.99 -21.09 1.95
N MET A 166 -1.15 -22.40 1.76
CA MET A 166 -1.87 -22.96 0.60
C MET A 166 -3.32 -22.46 0.53
N ARG A 167 -4.07 -22.51 1.64
CA ARG A 167 -5.44 -21.97 1.70
C ARG A 167 -5.48 -20.48 1.38
N PHE A 168 -4.52 -19.70 1.87
CA PHE A 168 -4.45 -18.28 1.58
C PHE A 168 -4.33 -18.00 0.07
N ILE A 169 -3.47 -18.75 -0.63
CA ILE A 169 -3.29 -18.57 -2.07
C ILE A 169 -4.54 -19.02 -2.84
N GLN A 170 -5.15 -20.15 -2.47
CA GLN A 170 -6.40 -20.62 -3.07
C GLN A 170 -7.51 -19.58 -2.96
N ASN A 171 -7.73 -19.04 -1.75
CA ASN A 171 -8.70 -17.96 -1.53
C ASN A 171 -8.37 -16.72 -2.38
N THR A 172 -7.09 -16.39 -2.52
CA THR A 172 -6.65 -15.25 -3.34
C THR A 172 -6.95 -15.49 -4.83
N GLN A 173 -6.76 -16.70 -5.34
CA GLN A 173 -7.10 -17.08 -6.73
C GLN A 173 -8.61 -17.01 -6.97
N GLU A 174 -9.42 -17.50 -6.04
CA GLU A 174 -10.88 -17.41 -6.11
C GLU A 174 -11.35 -15.95 -6.15
N MET A 175 -10.80 -15.11 -5.27
CA MET A 175 -11.09 -13.67 -5.25
C MET A 175 -10.70 -12.97 -6.55
N MET A 176 -9.55 -13.33 -7.13
CA MET A 176 -9.08 -12.76 -8.40
C MET A 176 -9.98 -13.19 -9.56
N THR A 177 -10.40 -14.45 -9.59
CA THR A 177 -11.34 -14.97 -10.61
C THR A 177 -12.69 -14.28 -10.50
N ALA A 178 -13.25 -14.17 -9.29
CA ALA A 178 -14.50 -13.47 -9.03
C ALA A 178 -14.43 -11.98 -9.46
N LYS A 179 -13.33 -11.29 -9.15
CA LYS A 179 -13.10 -9.90 -9.59
C LYS A 179 -12.86 -9.77 -11.09
N GLY A 180 -12.21 -10.74 -11.73
CA GLY A 180 -12.01 -10.80 -13.17
C GLY A 180 -13.34 -10.90 -13.92
N THR A 181 -14.23 -11.78 -13.46
CA THR A 181 -15.59 -11.92 -14.01
C THR A 181 -16.42 -10.64 -13.79
N SER A 182 -16.26 -9.97 -12.65
CA SER A 182 -16.93 -8.68 -12.36
C SER A 182 -16.39 -7.51 -13.19
N LYS A 183 -15.06 -7.41 -13.39
CA LYS A 183 -14.43 -6.35 -14.19
C LYS A 183 -14.64 -6.54 -15.69
N ASN A 184 -14.77 -7.75 -16.21
CA ASN A 184 -15.10 -7.97 -17.63
C ASN A 184 -16.48 -7.39 -18.02
N SER A 185 -17.36 -7.09 -17.06
CA SER A 185 -18.62 -6.39 -17.31
C SER A 185 -18.50 -4.85 -17.27
N LYS A 186 -17.50 -4.29 -16.58
CA LYS A 186 -17.37 -2.83 -16.38
C LYS A 186 -16.18 -2.19 -17.11
N MET A 187 -15.10 -2.94 -17.35
CA MET A 187 -13.85 -2.40 -17.85
C MET A 187 -13.78 -2.35 -19.39
N THR A 188 -14.47 -3.25 -20.09
CA THR A 188 -14.53 -3.27 -21.57
C THR A 188 -15.23 -2.04 -22.16
N ALA A 189 -16.19 -1.43 -21.46
CA ALA A 189 -16.87 -0.23 -21.97
C ALA A 189 -16.09 1.09 -21.71
N GLU A 190 -15.24 1.14 -20.67
CA GLU A 190 -14.58 2.37 -20.22
C GLU A 190 -13.10 2.45 -20.60
N SER A 191 -12.39 1.32 -20.74
CA SER A 191 -10.97 1.32 -21.14
C SER A 191 -10.75 1.56 -22.63
N GLU A 192 -11.72 1.21 -23.49
CA GLU A 192 -11.61 1.46 -24.94
C GLU A 192 -11.92 2.91 -25.33
N ARG A 193 -12.56 3.72 -24.45
CA ARG A 193 -12.85 5.13 -24.72
C ARG A 193 -11.74 6.09 -24.29
N ARG A 194 -10.79 5.67 -23.45
CA ARG A 194 -9.64 6.51 -23.09
C ARG A 194 -8.44 6.12 -23.93
N LYS A 195 -8.31 6.77 -25.09
CA LYS A 195 -7.02 6.92 -25.77
C LYS A 195 -5.98 7.34 -24.72
N TRP A 196 -4.91 6.56 -24.61
CA TRP A 196 -3.73 6.96 -23.88
C TRP A 196 -3.11 8.16 -24.63
N GLU A 197 -3.25 9.36 -24.10
CA GLU A 197 -2.60 10.55 -24.65
C GLU A 197 -1.19 10.67 -24.06
N ALA A 198 -0.19 10.58 -24.93
CA ALA A 198 1.19 10.89 -24.60
C ALA A 198 1.29 12.41 -24.39
N GLY A 199 1.07 12.87 -23.16
CA GLY A 199 0.97 14.30 -22.89
C GLY A 199 0.99 14.65 -21.41
N LEU A 200 2.10 14.39 -20.74
CA LEU A 200 2.61 15.37 -19.78
C LEU A 200 4.05 15.65 -20.19
N PRO A 201 4.40 16.90 -20.56
CA PRO A 201 5.76 17.23 -20.94
C PRO A 201 6.67 16.86 -19.79
N HIS A 202 7.82 16.29 -20.15
CA HIS A 202 8.97 16.15 -19.28
C HIS A 202 9.11 17.42 -18.45
N ILE A 203 8.94 17.34 -17.13
CA ILE A 203 9.32 18.45 -16.23
C ILE A 203 10.83 18.34 -16.03
N VAL A 204 11.54 18.56 -17.13
CA VAL A 204 12.85 19.21 -17.12
C VAL A 204 12.54 20.59 -17.69
N ASP A 205 13.02 21.62 -17.00
CA ASP A 205 12.87 23.05 -17.29
C ASP A 205 11.62 23.72 -16.71
N GLU A 206 11.80 24.32 -15.52
CA GLU A 206 11.83 25.79 -15.37
C GLU A 206 12.09 26.13 -13.88
N LEU A 207 13.36 26.39 -13.56
CA LEU A 207 13.75 27.27 -12.46
C LEU A 207 14.15 28.60 -13.10
N PRO A 208 13.45 29.72 -12.85
CA PRO A 208 14.10 31.01 -12.90
C PRO A 208 14.91 31.20 -11.61
N ALA A 209 16.10 31.78 -11.79
CA ALA A 209 17.09 32.11 -10.75
C ALA A 209 16.54 32.99 -9.62
#